data_AF-A0A2D4J4N9-F1
#
_entry.id   AF-A0A2D4J4N9-F1
#
_cell.length_a   1.000
_cell.length_b   1.000
_cell.length_c   1.000
_cell.angle_alpha   90.00
_cell.angle_beta   90.00
_cell.angle_gamma   90.00
#
_symmetry.space_group_name_H-M   'P 1'
#
loop_
_entity.id
_entity.type
_entity.pdbx_description
1 polymer ?
#
loop_
_entity_poly.entity_id
_entity_poly.type
_entity_poly.pdbx_seq_one_letter_code
_entity_poly.pdbx_strand_id
1 'polypeptide(L)'
;MRLTVRRVLMGLGFAIALMVSVHLGQQMLQCQQMLGQGLSRALMRPESEELVMLDSNRVEYRYSKEMPLIFIGGVPRSGTTLMRAMLDAHPEVRCGEETRIIPRVLAMRQAWSRSGREKMRLDE
;
A
#
# COMPACT_ATOMS: atom_id res chain seq x y z
N MET A 1 44.34 40.80 -35.75
CA MET A 1 43.44 40.89 -34.57
C MET A 1 42.05 40.24 -34.72
N ARG A 2 41.52 39.95 -35.93
CA ARG A 2 40.18 39.33 -36.09
C ARG A 2 40.12 37.82 -35.82
N LEU A 3 41.24 37.11 -35.97
CA LEU A 3 41.34 35.66 -35.81
C LEU A 3 41.33 35.22 -34.33
N THR A 4 41.83 36.05 -33.43
CA THR A 4 41.83 35.80 -31.97
C THR A 4 40.42 35.93 -31.39
N VAL A 5 39.65 36.93 -31.81
CA VAL A 5 38.26 37.12 -31.35
C VAL A 5 37.36 35.95 -31.76
N ARG A 6 37.49 35.43 -32.98
CA ARG A 6 36.69 34.29 -33.45
C ARG A 6 37.01 32.99 -32.68
N ARG A 7 38.29 32.78 -32.33
CA ARG A 7 38.71 31.61 -31.51
C ARG A 7 38.22 31.72 -30.07
N VAL A 8 38.25 32.92 -29.48
CA VAL A 8 37.69 33.16 -28.14
C VAL A 8 36.17 32.97 -28.14
N LEU A 9 35.47 33.47 -29.17
CA LEU A 9 34.01 33.32 -29.29
C LEU A 9 33.61 31.84 -29.46
N MET A 10 34.35 31.06 -30.25
CA MET A 10 34.14 29.62 -30.40
C MET A 10 34.42 28.85 -29.10
N GLY A 11 35.47 29.23 -28.36
CA GLY A 11 35.78 28.64 -27.06
C GLY A 11 34.70 28.89 -26.02
N LEU A 12 34.18 30.12 -25.96
CA LEU A 12 33.07 30.47 -25.06
C LEU A 12 31.78 29.74 -25.43
N GLY A 13 31.46 29.65 -26.73
CA GLY A 13 30.30 28.91 -27.22
C GLY A 13 30.37 27.42 -26.88
N PHE A 14 31.56 26.81 -27.03
CA PHE A 14 31.77 25.41 -26.65
C PHE A 14 31.63 25.17 -25.14
N ALA A 15 32.16 26.08 -24.31
CA ALA A 15 32.01 26.00 -22.86
C ALA A 15 30.54 26.11 -22.43
N ILE A 16 29.77 27.02 -23.02
CA ILE A 16 28.33 27.15 -22.75
C ILE A 16 27.57 25.88 -23.17
N ALA A 17 27.85 25.34 -24.36
CA ALA A 17 27.23 24.12 -24.84
C ALA A 17 27.50 22.91 -23.92
N LEU A 18 28.74 22.76 -23.45
CA LEU A 18 29.09 21.72 -22.49
C LEU A 18 28.33 21.89 -21.17
N MET A 19 28.28 23.11 -20.61
CA MET A 19 27.53 23.37 -19.38
C MET A 19 26.04 23.04 -19.51
N VAL A 20 25.41 23.40 -20.64
CA VAL A 20 23.99 23.09 -20.90
C VAL A 20 23.77 21.59 -21.01
N SER A 21 24.64 20.85 -21.71
CA SER A 21 24.54 19.39 -21.83
C SER A 21 24.67 18.68 -20.48
N VAL A 22 25.58 19.13 -19.62
CA VAL A 22 25.76 18.59 -18.27
C VAL A 22 24.53 18.88 -17.43
N HIS A 23 23.98 20.08 -17.51
CA HIS A 23 22.80 20.47 -16.72
C HIS A 23 21.55 19.69 -17.13
N LEU A 24 21.32 19.52 -18.44
CA LEU A 24 20.21 18.70 -18.96
C LEU A 24 20.38 17.22 -18.58
N GLY A 25 21.61 16.70 -18.64
CA GLY A 25 21.91 15.33 -18.20
C GLY A 25 21.60 15.12 -16.72
N GLN A 26 21.97 16.08 -15.86
CA GLN A 26 21.65 16.04 -14.43
C GLN A 26 20.15 16.09 -14.17
N GLN A 27 19.39 16.94 -14.86
CA GLN A 27 17.93 17.00 -14.72
C GLN A 27 17.26 15.69 -15.16
N MET A 28 17.73 15.08 -16.24
CA MET A 28 17.19 13.81 -16.73
C MET A 28 17.43 12.66 -15.74
N LEU A 29 18.63 12.61 -15.14
CA LEU A 29 18.98 11.64 -14.09
C LEU A 29 18.13 11.82 -12.84
N GLN A 30 17.92 13.06 -12.39
CA GLN A 30 17.02 13.36 -11.26
C GLN A 30 15.57 12.94 -11.56
N CYS A 31 15.09 13.20 -12.79
CA CYS A 31 13.74 12.83 -13.21
C CYS A 31 13.56 11.30 -13.27
N GLN A 32 14.58 10.57 -13.77
CA GLN A 32 14.56 9.11 -13.75
C GLN A 32 14.54 8.53 -12.34
N GLN A 33 15.28 9.11 -11.39
CA GLN A 33 15.24 8.66 -9.99
C GLN A 33 13.85 8.85 -9.37
N MET A 34 13.19 9.97 -9.67
CA MET A 34 11.82 10.25 -9.21
C MET A 34 10.79 9.29 -9.82
N LEU A 35 10.89 9.00 -11.13
CA LEU A 35 10.02 8.03 -11.80
C LEU A 35 10.27 6.58 -11.30
N GLY A 36 11.52 6.21 -11.04
CA GLY A 36 11.87 4.90 -10.48
C GLY A 36 11.27 4.68 -9.08
N GLN A 37 11.24 5.72 -8.23
CA GLN A 37 10.57 5.66 -6.92
C GLN A 37 9.04 5.63 -7.03
N GLY A 38 8.46 6.30 -8.05
CA GLY A 38 7.02 6.29 -8.30
C GLY A 38 6.47 4.91 -8.66
N LEU A 39 7.21 4.13 -9.46
CA LEU A 39 6.82 2.75 -9.82
C LEU A 39 6.87 1.82 -8.60
N SER A 40 7.86 1.97 -7.71
CA SER A 40 7.96 1.20 -6.47
C SER A 40 6.84 1.51 -5.46
N ARG A 41 6.23 2.70 -5.52
CA ARG A 41 5.04 3.05 -4.72
C ARG A 41 3.73 2.56 -5.33
N ALA A 42 3.68 2.34 -6.63
CA ALA A 42 2.49 1.86 -7.34
C ALA A 42 2.34 0.34 -7.31
N LEU A 43 3.37 -0.40 -6.89
CA LEU A 43 3.25 -1.83 -6.63
C LEU A 43 2.56 -2.03 -5.28
N MET A 44 1.33 -2.56 -5.29
CA MET A 44 0.63 -3.02 -4.09
C MET A 44 1.55 -4.04 -3.39
N ARG A 45 2.22 -3.63 -2.32
CA ARG A 45 3.16 -4.47 -1.58
C ARG A 45 2.32 -5.34 -0.64
N PRO A 46 2.30 -6.67 -0.80
CA PRO A 46 1.46 -7.48 0.05
C PRO A 46 2.14 -7.68 1.42
N GLU A 47 1.30 -7.66 2.46
CA GLU A 47 1.35 -8.57 3.61
C GLU A 47 2.08 -8.16 4.91
N SER A 48 2.94 -7.14 4.95
CA SER A 48 3.77 -6.88 6.15
C SER A 48 3.45 -5.61 6.95
N GLU A 49 2.23 -5.06 6.87
CA GLU A 49 1.86 -3.88 7.67
C GLU A 49 1.08 -4.32 8.91
N GLU A 50 1.74 -4.31 10.07
CA GLU A 50 1.04 -4.21 11.36
C GLU A 50 0.15 -2.97 11.31
N LEU A 51 -1.15 -3.16 11.40
CA LEU A 51 -2.10 -2.04 11.42
C LEU A 51 -2.12 -1.46 12.82
N VAL A 52 -1.87 -0.16 12.94
CA VAL A 52 -1.89 0.55 14.23
C VAL A 52 -3.15 1.41 14.31
N MET A 53 -3.95 1.22 15.34
CA MET A 53 -5.07 2.11 15.67
C MET A 53 -4.80 2.85 16.98
N LEU A 54 -5.20 4.12 17.04
CA LEU A 54 -5.18 4.92 18.26
C LEU A 54 -6.60 5.12 18.77
N ASP A 55 -6.80 4.85 20.06
CA ASP A 55 -8.02 5.23 20.75
C ASP A 55 -7.98 6.72 21.19
N SER A 56 -9.12 7.25 21.62
CA SER A 56 -9.34 8.58 22.21
C SER A 56 -8.35 8.89 23.34
N ASN A 57 -7.96 7.87 24.11
CA ASN A 57 -7.00 7.99 25.20
C ASN A 57 -5.54 7.91 24.74
N ARG A 58 -5.28 7.95 23.41
CA ARG A 58 -3.97 7.80 22.77
C ARG A 58 -3.27 6.48 23.12
N VAL A 59 -4.05 5.44 23.36
CA VAL A 59 -3.53 4.06 23.48
C VAL A 59 -3.38 3.48 22.08
N GLU A 60 -2.20 2.97 21.78
CA GLU A 60 -1.90 2.31 20.50
C GLU A 60 -2.24 0.82 20.56
N TYR A 61 -3.04 0.36 19.60
CA TYR A 61 -3.39 -1.04 19.39
C TYR A 61 -2.81 -1.53 18.07
N ARG A 62 -2.05 -2.63 18.12
CA ARG A 62 -1.44 -3.26 16.96
C ARG A 62 -2.24 -4.48 16.55
N TYR A 63 -2.58 -4.57 15.26
CA TYR A 63 -3.32 -5.67 14.67
C TYR A 63 -2.44 -6.37 13.64
N SER A 64 -2.28 -7.68 13.80
CA SER A 64 -1.54 -8.55 12.89
C SER A 64 -2.36 -9.81 12.60
N LYS A 65 -1.89 -10.67 11.69
CA LYS A 65 -2.58 -11.93 11.37
C LYS A 65 -2.50 -12.96 12.52
N GLU A 66 -1.52 -12.80 13.40
CA GLU A 66 -1.21 -13.70 14.51
C GLU A 66 -1.95 -13.30 15.80
N MET A 67 -2.68 -12.18 15.80
CA MET A 67 -3.40 -11.70 16.97
C MET A 67 -4.52 -12.69 17.40
N PRO A 68 -4.89 -12.74 18.68
CA PRO A 68 -5.93 -13.64 19.17
C PRO A 68 -7.34 -13.14 18.80
N LEU A 69 -7.80 -13.44 17.59
CA LEU A 69 -9.16 -13.11 17.13
C LEU A 69 -10.21 -14.09 17.67
N ILE A 70 -11.37 -13.56 18.08
CA ILE A 70 -12.55 -14.34 18.47
C ILE A 70 -13.58 -14.27 17.35
N PHE A 71 -13.95 -15.42 16.79
CA PHE A 71 -15.02 -15.52 15.79
C PHE A 71 -16.29 -16.10 16.40
N ILE A 72 -17.36 -15.30 16.41
CA ILE A 72 -18.69 -15.70 16.89
C ILE A 72 -19.52 -16.09 15.68
N GLY A 73 -20.04 -17.33 15.67
CA GLY A 73 -20.77 -17.90 14.54
C GLY A 73 -22.00 -18.70 14.98
N GLY A 74 -22.81 -19.11 14.02
CA GLY A 74 -24.03 -19.88 14.23
C GLY A 74 -25.10 -19.57 13.18
N VAL A 75 -26.21 -20.29 13.22
CA VAL A 75 -27.39 -19.99 12.39
C VAL A 75 -28.01 -18.66 12.88
N PRO A 76 -28.59 -17.83 11.99
CA PRO A 76 -29.32 -16.64 12.42
C PRO A 76 -30.38 -16.98 13.46
N ARG A 77 -30.58 -16.07 14.42
CA ARG A 77 -31.52 -16.22 15.55
C ARG A 77 -31.12 -17.23 16.64
N SER A 78 -29.90 -17.78 16.62
CA SER A 78 -29.37 -18.67 17.69
C SER A 78 -28.70 -17.94 18.87
N GLY A 79 -29.01 -16.65 19.10
CA GLY A 79 -28.43 -15.90 20.22
C GLY A 79 -27.00 -15.39 19.99
N THR A 80 -26.46 -15.42 18.76
CA THR A 80 -25.11 -14.92 18.45
C THR A 80 -24.93 -13.43 18.80
N THR A 81 -26.00 -12.63 18.67
CA THR A 81 -25.99 -11.22 19.07
C THR A 81 -25.88 -11.04 20.58
N LEU A 82 -26.56 -11.89 21.37
CA LEU A 82 -26.44 -11.87 22.83
C LEU A 82 -25.01 -12.24 23.24
N MET A 83 -24.45 -13.29 22.64
CA MET A 83 -23.09 -13.74 22.92
C MET A 83 -22.04 -12.64 22.67
N ARG A 84 -22.11 -11.95 21.52
CA ARG A 84 -21.18 -10.83 21.26
C ARG A 84 -21.39 -9.64 22.20
N ALA A 85 -22.64 -9.35 22.58
CA ALA A 85 -22.95 -8.26 23.50
C ALA A 85 -22.40 -8.53 24.91
N MET A 86 -22.42 -9.79 25.36
CA MET A 86 -21.80 -10.20 26.63
C MET A 86 -20.28 -10.03 26.59
N LEU A 87 -19.64 -10.36 25.47
CA LEU A 87 -18.19 -10.17 25.29
C LEU A 87 -17.80 -8.69 25.17
N ASP A 88 -18.58 -7.90 24.44
CA ASP A 88 -18.42 -6.43 24.32
C ASP A 88 -18.50 -5.70 25.67
N ALA A 89 -19.10 -6.31 26.70
CA ALA A 89 -19.14 -5.74 28.05
C ALA A 89 -17.81 -5.89 28.80
N HIS A 90 -16.88 -6.72 28.31
CA HIS A 90 -15.56 -6.88 28.89
C HIS A 90 -14.64 -5.72 28.46
N PRO A 91 -13.89 -5.09 29.39
CA PRO A 91 -13.12 -3.87 29.08
C PRO A 91 -12.01 -4.06 28.02
N GLU A 92 -11.53 -5.28 27.84
CA GLU A 92 -10.46 -5.60 26.89
C GLU A 92 -10.96 -6.21 25.56
N VAL A 93 -12.27 -6.40 25.40
CA VAL A 93 -12.83 -7.08 24.22
C VAL A 93 -13.80 -6.16 23.49
N ARG A 94 -13.63 -6.05 22.18
CA ARG A 94 -14.54 -5.32 21.29
C ARG A 94 -14.94 -6.20 20.10
N CYS A 95 -16.22 -6.53 20.02
CA CYS A 95 -16.84 -7.23 18.90
C CYS A 95 -17.46 -6.25 17.89
N GLY A 96 -18.25 -5.26 18.36
CA GLY A 96 -18.96 -4.33 17.45
C GLY A 96 -20.10 -5.00 16.66
N GLU A 97 -20.77 -4.26 15.76
CA GLU A 97 -21.90 -4.77 14.98
C GLU A 97 -21.52 -5.80 13.89
N GLU A 98 -22.54 -6.43 13.31
CA GLU A 98 -22.35 -7.34 12.19
C GLU A 98 -21.82 -6.61 10.95
N THR A 99 -20.66 -7.03 10.46
CA THR A 99 -19.97 -6.36 9.34
C THR A 99 -20.64 -6.58 7.98
N ARG A 100 -21.37 -7.69 7.80
CA ARG A 100 -22.02 -8.17 6.56
C ARG A 100 -21.11 -8.39 5.33
N ILE A 101 -19.98 -7.71 5.23
CA ILE A 101 -19.03 -7.82 4.13
C ILE A 101 -18.15 -9.06 4.25
N ILE A 102 -17.73 -9.42 5.48
CA ILE A 102 -16.89 -10.59 5.74
C ILE A 102 -17.52 -11.88 5.20
N PRO A 103 -18.77 -12.27 5.54
CA PRO A 103 -19.36 -13.49 4.99
C PRO A 103 -19.53 -13.45 3.46
N ARG A 104 -19.74 -12.27 2.86
CA ARG A 104 -19.84 -12.12 1.40
C ARG A 104 -18.51 -12.39 0.71
N VAL A 105 -17.42 -11.78 1.19
CA VAL A 105 -16.07 -11.99 0.63
C VAL A 105 -15.63 -13.44 0.81
N LEU A 106 -15.93 -14.07 1.96
CA LEU A 106 -15.66 -15.49 2.17
C LEU A 106 -16.43 -16.39 1.18
N ALA A 107 -17.70 -16.08 0.92
CA ALA A 107 -18.49 -16.81 -0.08
C ALA A 107 -17.93 -16.66 -1.49
N MET A 108 -17.49 -15.45 -1.87
CA MET A 108 -16.83 -15.19 -3.16
C MET A 108 -15.54 -16.00 -3.29
N ARG A 109 -14.67 -15.94 -2.28
CA ARG A 109 -13.42 -16.72 -2.22
C ARG A 109 -13.69 -18.23 -2.35
N GLN A 110 -14.72 -18.72 -1.66
CA GLN A 110 -15.11 -20.13 -1.74
C GLN A 110 -15.59 -20.52 -3.14
N ALA A 111 -16.36 -19.64 -3.81
CA ALA A 111 -16.83 -19.87 -5.18
C ALA A 111 -15.65 -19.92 -6.17
N TRP A 112 -14.70 -18.98 -6.06
CA TRP A 112 -13.51 -18.95 -6.88
C TRP A 112 -12.61 -20.17 -6.67
N SER A 113 -12.40 -20.57 -5.42
CA SER A 113 -11.61 -21.76 -5.09
C SER A 113 -12.19 -23.05 -5.66
N ARG A 114 -13.50 -23.10 -5.94
CA ARG A 114 -14.17 -24.26 -6.56
C ARG A 114 -14.13 -24.23 -8.09
N SER A 115 -13.90 -23.06 -8.69
CA SER A 115 -13.74 -22.92 -10.14
C SER A 115 -12.29 -23.21 -10.52
N GLY A 116 -12.03 -24.29 -11.28
CA GLY A 116 -10.66 -24.67 -11.66
C GLY A 116 -9.89 -23.57 -12.41
N ARG A 117 -10.60 -22.79 -13.25
CA ARG A 117 -10.01 -21.67 -14.00
C ARG A 117 -9.67 -20.48 -13.11
N GLU A 118 -10.52 -20.18 -12.12
CA GLU A 118 -10.32 -19.04 -11.23
C GLU A 118 -9.29 -19.36 -10.14
N LYS A 119 -9.25 -20.60 -9.65
CA LYS A 119 -8.23 -21.07 -8.72
C LYS A 119 -6.82 -20.89 -9.30
N MET A 120 -6.60 -21.28 -10.56
CA MET A 120 -5.31 -21.10 -11.23
C MET A 120 -4.90 -19.61 -11.32
N ARG A 121 -5.86 -18.71 -11.57
CA ARG A 121 -5.63 -17.26 -11.58
C ARG A 121 -5.31 -16.65 -10.21
N LEU A 122 -5.72 -17.30 -9.12
CA LEU A 122 -5.48 -16.83 -7.75
C LEU A 122 -4.17 -17.37 -7.17
N ASP A 123 -3.72 -18.52 -7.66
CA ASP A 123 -2.46 -19.16 -7.26
C ASP A 123 -1.25 -18.58 -8.03
N GLU A 124 -1.48 -17.96 -9.19
CA GLU A 124 -0.51 -17.15 -9.98
C GLU A 124 -0.30 -15.75 -9.39
#